data_AF-A0A0L8FJ46-F1
#
_entry.id   AF-A0A0L8FJ46-F1
#
_cell.length_a   1.000
_cell.length_b   1.000
_cell.length_c   1.000
_cell.angle_alpha   90.00
_cell.angle_beta   90.00
_cell.angle_gamma   90.00
#
_symmetry.space_group_name_H-M   'P 1'
#
loop_
_entity.id
_entity.type
_entity.pdbx_description
1 polymer ?
#
loop_
_entity_poly.entity_id
_entity_poly.type
_entity_poly.pdbx_seq_one_letter_code
_entity_poly.pdbx_strand_id
1 'polypeptide(L)'
;NKDKNICYGSYRRAVCVFGLQDLKRITLEKYLFANKFYRNLPYACLEEWHFNKTRDEYLNLVNNMPLQSNWWGWWKRIKEWDYRKQCND
;
A
#
# COMPACT_ATOMS: atom_id res chain seq x y z
N ASN A 1 17.73 -11.10 19.08
CA ASN A 1 16.55 -10.59 18.36
C ASN A 1 16.56 -9.06 18.42
N LYS A 2 17.35 -8.39 17.55
CA LYS A 2 17.63 -6.94 17.61
C LYS A 2 17.08 -6.16 16.40
N ASP A 3 16.37 -6.83 15.50
CA ASP A 3 16.02 -6.26 14.18
C ASP A 3 14.61 -5.64 14.11
N LYS A 4 13.80 -5.76 15.16
CA LYS A 4 12.43 -5.20 15.18
C LYS A 4 12.36 -3.66 15.19
N ASN A 5 13.48 -2.97 15.40
CA ASN A 5 13.53 -1.52 15.60
C ASN A 5 14.21 -0.76 14.46
N ILE A 6 14.56 -1.42 13.35
CA ILE A 6 15.14 -0.72 12.20
C ILE A 6 14.02 0.05 11.48
N CYS A 7 14.17 1.37 11.39
CA CYS A 7 13.29 2.28 10.66
C CYS A 7 14.01 2.67 9.37
N TYR A 8 13.47 2.28 8.23
CA TYR A 8 14.07 2.56 6.92
C TYR A 8 13.61 3.88 6.32
N GLY A 9 12.56 4.50 6.87
CA GLY A 9 12.17 5.86 6.52
C GLY A 9 12.89 6.92 7.34
N SER A 10 12.15 7.72 8.11
CA SER A 10 12.74 8.80 8.90
C SER A 10 12.08 8.98 10.26
N TYR A 11 12.86 9.37 11.27
CA TYR A 11 12.29 9.70 12.57
C TYR A 11 11.77 11.13 12.60
N ARG A 12 10.58 11.30 13.19
CA ARG A 12 9.96 12.60 13.48
C ARG A 12 9.34 12.54 14.87
N ARG A 13 9.83 13.37 15.80
CA ARG A 13 9.38 13.36 17.21
C ARG A 13 9.43 11.95 17.82
N ALA A 14 10.58 11.28 17.68
CA ALA A 14 10.82 9.90 18.12
C ALA A 14 9.92 8.80 17.53
N VAL A 15 9.04 9.11 16.56
CA VAL A 15 8.21 8.11 15.86
C VAL A 15 8.74 7.89 14.44
N CYS A 16 8.88 6.62 14.04
CA CYS A 16 9.28 6.23 12.69
C CYS A 16 8.16 6.59 11.69
N VAL A 17 8.52 7.39 10.69
CA VAL A 17 7.77 7.54 9.44
C VAL A 17 8.25 6.42 8.53
N PHE A 18 7.36 5.52 8.13
CA PHE A 18 7.75 4.34 7.37
C PHE A 18 8.21 4.66 5.94
N GLY A 19 9.29 4.03 5.53
CA GLY A 19 9.80 4.00 4.15
C GLY A 19 9.33 2.75 3.40
N LEU A 20 9.79 2.60 2.15
CA LEU A 20 9.44 1.43 1.30
C LEU A 20 9.88 0.11 1.92
N GLN A 21 11.12 0.05 2.41
CA GLN A 21 11.69 -1.17 2.99
C GLN A 21 11.00 -1.59 4.31
N ASP A 22 10.29 -0.67 4.98
CA ASP A 22 9.49 -1.00 6.15
C ASP A 22 8.22 -1.80 5.80
N LEU A 23 7.70 -1.67 4.57
CA LEU A 23 6.42 -2.27 4.17
C LEU A 23 6.41 -3.79 4.26
N LYS A 24 7.52 -4.44 3.91
CA LYS A 24 7.66 -5.91 4.03
C LYS A 24 7.49 -6.38 5.46
N ARG A 25 8.01 -5.63 6.44
CA ARG A 25 7.83 -5.93 7.86
C ARG A 25 6.40 -5.65 8.30
N ILE A 26 5.85 -4.49 7.95
CA ILE A 26 4.53 -4.05 8.41
C ILE A 26 3.41 -4.99 7.91
N THR A 27 3.49 -5.45 6.67
CA THR A 27 2.46 -6.33 6.07
C THR A 27 2.47 -7.76 6.62
N LEU A 28 3.55 -8.17 7.30
CA LEU A 28 3.68 -9.48 7.95
C LEU A 28 3.31 -9.46 9.44
N GLU A 29 3.24 -8.27 10.05
CA GLU A 29 2.88 -8.14 11.46
C GLU A 29 1.38 -8.34 11.67
N LYS A 30 1.01 -8.85 12.85
CA LYS A 30 -0.38 -9.12 13.24
C LYS A 30 -1.20 -7.87 13.61
N TYR A 31 -0.60 -6.69 13.50
CA TYR A 31 -1.26 -5.44 13.87
C TYR A 31 -2.19 -4.97 12.75
N LEU A 32 -3.37 -4.48 13.11
CA LEU A 32 -4.36 -4.00 12.15
C LEU A 32 -4.01 -2.62 11.55
N PHE A 33 -3.28 -1.81 12.32
CA PHE A 33 -2.91 -0.46 11.94
C PHE A 33 -1.42 -0.23 12.20
N ALA A 34 -0.82 0.60 11.35
CA ALA A 34 0.56 1.02 11.48
C ALA A 34 0.64 2.55 11.50
N ASN A 35 1.48 3.09 12.37
CA ASN A 35 1.72 4.52 12.53
C ASN A 35 3.24 4.82 12.49
N LYS A 36 3.77 5.76 11.69
CA LYS A 36 3.08 6.76 10.85
C LYS A 36 3.51 6.74 9.38
N PHE A 37 2.62 7.26 8.52
CA PHE A 37 2.89 7.49 7.09
C PHE A 37 2.65 8.96 6.74
N TYR A 38 3.32 9.44 5.69
CA TYR A 38 2.93 10.65 4.96
C TYR A 38 2.25 10.25 3.65
N ARG A 39 1.58 11.18 2.96
CA ARG A 39 1.05 10.93 1.60
C ARG A 39 2.19 10.91 0.58
N ASN A 40 2.97 9.85 0.60
CA ASN A 40 4.15 9.63 -0.24
C ASN A 40 4.16 8.20 -0.79
N LEU A 41 5.21 7.85 -1.52
CA LEU A 41 5.34 6.55 -2.21
C LEU A 41 5.10 5.32 -1.30
N PRO A 42 5.65 5.20 -0.08
CA PRO A 42 5.33 4.10 0.83
C PRO A 42 3.84 3.94 1.14
N TYR A 43 3.11 5.05 1.31
CA TYR A 43 1.66 5.03 1.53
C TYR A 43 0.92 4.48 0.31
N ALA A 44 1.26 4.97 -0.89
CA ALA A 44 0.63 4.53 -2.14
C ALA A 44 0.87 3.03 -2.39
N CYS A 45 2.08 2.53 -2.13
CA CYS A 45 2.39 1.11 -2.26
C CYS A 45 1.60 0.24 -1.28
N LEU A 46 1.45 0.68 -0.03
CA LEU A 46 0.64 -0.07 0.95
C LEU A 46 -0.85 -0.07 0.60
N GLU A 47 -1.37 1.05 0.09
CA GLU A 47 -2.74 1.17 -0.42
C GLU A 47 -2.99 0.21 -1.59
N GLU A 48 -2.09 0.18 -2.57
CA GLU A 48 -2.19 -0.73 -3.72
C GLU A 48 -2.08 -2.20 -3.30
N TRP A 49 -1.11 -2.52 -2.42
CA TRP A 49 -0.95 -3.86 -1.89
C TRP A 49 -2.22 -4.32 -1.17
N HIS A 50 -2.80 -3.47 -0.31
CA HIS A 50 -4.02 -3.77 0.41
C HIS A 50 -5.20 -3.94 -0.55
N PHE A 51 -5.36 -3.03 -1.50
CA PHE A 51 -6.40 -3.11 -2.52
C PHE A 51 -6.32 -4.43 -3.30
N ASN A 52 -5.14 -4.83 -3.79
CA ASN A 52 -4.97 -6.10 -4.51
C ASN A 52 -5.31 -7.32 -3.64
N LYS A 53 -5.01 -7.26 -2.34
CA LYS A 53 -5.31 -8.35 -1.40
C LYS A 53 -6.81 -8.52 -1.14
N THR A 54 -7.57 -7.42 -1.13
CA THR A 54 -9.02 -7.44 -0.84
C THR A 54 -9.89 -7.36 -2.09
N ARG A 55 -9.30 -7.09 -3.26
CA ARG A 55 -10.04 -6.85 -4.52
C ARG A 55 -10.92 -8.04 -4.88
N ASP A 56 -10.41 -9.26 -4.78
CA ASP A 56 -11.15 -10.43 -5.28
C ASP A 56 -12.37 -10.74 -4.39
N GLU A 57 -12.24 -10.52 -3.07
CA GLU A 57 -13.39 -10.54 -2.15
C GLU A 57 -14.41 -9.46 -2.51
N TYR A 58 -13.96 -8.24 -2.80
CA TYR A 58 -14.82 -7.14 -3.23
C TYR A 58 -15.51 -7.44 -4.58
N LEU A 59 -14.79 -7.94 -5.59
CA LEU A 59 -15.34 -8.27 -6.90
C LEU A 59 -16.36 -9.41 -6.82
N ASN A 60 -16.14 -10.40 -5.94
CA ASN A 60 -17.13 -11.45 -5.69
C ASN A 60 -18.44 -10.89 -5.11
N LEU A 61 -18.39 -9.86 -4.27
CA LEU A 61 -19.58 -9.15 -3.78
C LEU A 61 -20.23 -8.28 -4.88
N VAL A 62 -19.42 -7.76 -5.81
CA VAL A 62 -19.81 -6.76 -6.82
C VAL A 62 -20.24 -7.40 -8.15
N ASN A 63 -20.21 -8.73 -8.29
CA ASN A 63 -20.81 -9.44 -9.42
C ASN A 63 -22.33 -9.17 -9.60
N ASN A 64 -22.97 -8.51 -8.63
CA ASN A 64 -24.34 -8.00 -8.71
C ASN A 64 -24.45 -6.47 -8.96
N MET A 65 -23.36 -5.78 -9.27
CA MET A 65 -23.32 -4.32 -9.48
C MET A 65 -22.95 -3.99 -10.93
N PRO A 66 -23.69 -3.09 -11.62
CA PRO A 66 -23.36 -2.73 -12.99
C PRO A 66 -22.06 -1.90 -13.04
N LEU A 67 -21.11 -2.38 -13.84
CA LEU A 67 -19.80 -1.73 -14.10
C LEU A 67 -19.98 -0.27 -14.56
N GLN A 68 -19.57 0.70 -13.74
CA GLN A 68 -19.44 2.09 -14.18
C GLN A 68 -18.09 2.33 -14.88
N SER A 69 -18.18 2.67 -16.18
CA SER A 69 -17.23 3.31 -17.12
C SER A 69 -15.75 2.86 -17.14
N ASN A 70 -15.27 2.58 -18.36
CA ASN A 70 -13.93 2.07 -18.69
C ASN A 70 -12.83 3.16 -18.88
N TRP A 71 -13.21 4.44 -18.96
CA TRP A 71 -12.28 5.54 -19.24
C TRP A 71 -11.42 5.93 -18.02
N TRP A 72 -12.02 5.99 -16.82
CA TRP A 72 -11.31 6.26 -15.56
C TRP A 72 -10.35 5.13 -15.17
N GLY A 73 -10.69 3.88 -15.47
CA GLY A 73 -9.84 2.71 -15.19
C GLY A 73 -8.57 2.64 -16.05
N TRP A 74 -8.60 3.17 -17.28
CA TRP A 74 -7.42 3.19 -18.16
C TRP A 74 -6.41 4.27 -17.73
N TRP A 75 -6.88 5.46 -17.35
CA TRP A 75 -6.03 6.51 -16.79
C TRP A 75 -5.44 6.16 -15.42
N LYS A 76 -6.20 5.45 -14.58
CA LYS A 76 -5.71 4.91 -13.30
C LYS A 76 -4.55 3.92 -13.52
N ARG A 77 -4.71 3.00 -14.47
CA ARG A 77 -3.66 2.04 -14.87
C ARG A 77 -2.37 2.69 -15.38
N ILE A 78 -2.46 3.77 -16.16
CA ILE A 78 -1.25 4.45 -16.69
C ILE A 78 -0.45 5.11 -15.57
N LYS A 79 -1.11 5.76 -14.60
CA LYS A 79 -0.41 6.31 -13.42
C LYS A 79 0.06 5.22 -12.45
N GLU A 80 -0.70 4.13 -12.28
CA GLU A 80 -0.33 2.97 -11.44
C GLU A 80 0.89 2.20 -11.97
N TRP A 81 1.12 2.14 -13.28
CA TRP A 81 2.28 1.43 -13.84
C TRP A 81 3.63 1.98 -13.37
N ASP A 82 3.76 3.29 -13.23
CA ASP A 82 4.99 3.95 -12.78
C ASP A 82 5.22 3.76 -11.27
N TYR A 83 4.13 3.69 -10.49
CA TYR A 83 4.15 3.38 -9.06
C TYR A 83 4.43 1.90 -8.79
N ARG A 84 3.81 0.97 -9.54
CA ARG A 84 4.05 -0.48 -9.40
C ARG A 84 5.50 -0.84 -9.56
N LYS A 85 6.22 -0.20 -10.47
CA LYS A 85 7.66 -0.45 -10.63
C LYS A 85 8.40 -0.11 -9.35
N GLN A 86 8.14 1.07 -8.80
CA GLN A 86 8.78 1.56 -7.57
C GLN A 86 8.35 0.82 -6.29
N CYS A 87 7.19 0.16 -6.28
CA CYS A 87 6.72 -0.64 -5.14
C CYS A 87 7.27 -2.08 -5.12
N ASN A 88 7.81 -2.56 -6.25
CA ASN A 88 8.34 -3.92 -6.40
C ASN A 88 9.88 -3.98 -6.39
N ASP A 89 10.55 -2.82 -6.32
CA ASP A 89 11.99 -2.66 -6.13
C ASP A 89 12.35 -2.60 -4.62
#